data_AF-T0Y187-F1
#
_entry.id   AF-T0Y187-F1
#
_cell.length_a   1.000
_cell.length_b   1.000
_cell.length_c   1.000
_cell.angle_alpha   90.00
_cell.angle_beta   90.00
_cell.angle_gamma   90.00
#
_symmetry.space_group_name_H-M   'P 1'
#
loop_
_entity.id
_entity.type
_entity.pdbx_description
1 polymer ?
#
loop_
_entity_poly.entity_id
_entity_poly.type
_entity_poly.pdbx_seq_one_letter_code
_entity_poly.pdbx_strand_id
1 'polypeptide(L)' 'MSQSWSFREAPADLGALGLAIGVCLLRALRRAGLEGGLKWPNDILVAGRKLGGILLELRAESAGPACVVIGVG' A
#
# COMPACT_ATOMS: atom_id res chain seq x y z
N MET A 1 4.00 -10.25 -1.46
CA MET A 1 2.59 -10.68 -1.51
C MET A 1 1.77 -9.69 -2.34
N SER A 2 0.71 -10.13 -3.00
CA SER A 2 -0.24 -9.23 -3.67
C SER A 2 -1.68 -9.57 -3.28
N GLN A 3 -2.53 -8.54 -3.18
CA GLN A 3 -3.95 -8.68 -2.86
C GLN A 3 -4.76 -7.75 -3.75
N SER A 4 -5.84 -8.24 -4.36
CA SER A 4 -6.80 -7.41 -5.08
C SER A 4 -7.93 -6.95 -4.17
N TRP A 5 -8.43 -5.74 -4.42
CA TRP A 5 -9.63 -5.20 -3.80
C TRP A 5 -10.52 -4.51 -4.84
N SER A 6 -11.81 -4.84 -4.84
CA SER A 6 -12.80 -4.24 -5.73
C SER A 6 -13.56 -3.12 -5.00
N PHE A 7 -13.47 -1.92 -5.55
CA PHE A 7 -14.24 -0.76 -5.16
C PHE A 7 -15.42 -0.57 -6.11
N ARG A 8 -16.53 -0.03 -5.59
CA ARG A 8 -17.68 0.35 -6.43
C ARG A 8 -17.32 1.46 -7.41
N GLU A 9 -16.47 2.37 -6.98
CA GLU A 9 -15.94 3.50 -7.75
C GLU A 9 -14.42 3.58 -7.51
N ALA A 10 -13.67 4.13 -8.47
CA ALA A 10 -12.23 4.29 -8.30
C ALA A 10 -11.91 5.18 -7.08
N PRO A 11 -10.94 4.79 -6.23
CA PRO A 11 -10.48 5.66 -5.15
C PRO A 11 -10.03 7.01 -5.72
N ALA A 12 -10.52 8.11 -5.14
CA ALA A 12 -10.18 9.46 -5.60
C ALA A 12 -8.68 9.78 -5.48
N ASP A 13 -7.99 9.16 -4.52
CA ASP A 13 -6.55 9.32 -4.30
C ASP A 13 -5.90 7.98 -3.97
N LEU A 14 -5.13 7.43 -4.93
CA LEU A 14 -4.34 6.22 -4.74
C LEU A 14 -3.15 6.43 -3.79
N GLY A 15 -2.60 7.64 -3.70
CA GLY A 15 -1.55 7.98 -2.77
C GLY A 15 -2.02 7.88 -1.31
N ALA A 16 -3.23 8.37 -1.03
CA ALA A 16 -3.85 8.21 0.29
C ALA A 16 -4.09 6.74 0.65
N LEU A 17 -4.53 5.91 -0.31
CA LEU A 17 -4.65 4.46 -0.13
C LEU A 17 -3.27 3.82 0.16
N GLY A 18 -2.23 4.21 -0.58
CA GLY A 18 -0.86 3.74 -0.37
C GLY A 18 -0.33 4.07 1.02
N LEU A 19 -0.59 5.29 1.50
CA LEU A 19 -0.22 5.73 2.84
C LEU A 19 -0.94 4.92 3.93
N ALA A 20 -2.25 4.68 3.77
CA ALA A 20 -3.03 3.87 4.70
C ALA A 20 -2.49 2.43 4.79
N ILE A 21 -2.14 1.82 3.65
CA ILE A 21 -1.49 0.50 3.60
C ILE A 21 -0.14 0.54 4.31
N GLY A 22 0.66 1.60 4.09
CA GLY A 22 1.92 1.82 4.78
C GLY A 22 1.78 1.86 6.30
N VAL A 23 0.78 2.58 6.83
CA VAL A 23 0.50 2.60 8.26
C VAL A 23 0.12 1.21 8.78
N CYS A 24 -0.68 0.45 8.03
CA CYS A 24 -1.01 -0.94 8.39
C CYS A 24 0.22 -1.85 8.43
N LEU A 25 1.15 -1.71 7.48
CA LEU A 25 2.41 -2.44 7.46
C LEU A 25 3.31 -2.07 8.64
N LEU A 26 3.46 -0.79 8.97
CA LEU A 26 4.23 -0.37 10.14
C LEU A 26 3.64 -0.91 11.44
N ARG A 27 2.31 -0.92 11.58
CA ARG A 27 1.64 -1.54 12.74
C ARG A 27 1.91 -3.05 12.80
N ALA A 28 1.96 -3.73 11.66
CA ALA A 28 2.28 -5.16 11.59
C ALA A 28 3.74 -5.44 11.95
N LEU A 29 4.69 -4.66 11.41
CA LEU A 29 6.11 -4.75 11.76
C LEU A 29 6.34 -4.52 13.25
N ARG A 30 5.67 -3.52 13.83
CA ARG A 30 5.77 -3.22 15.26
C ARG A 30 5.30 -4.38 16.13
N ARG A 31 4.20 -5.06 15.76
CA ARG A 31 3.75 -6.29 16.43
C ARG A 31 4.74 -7.44 16.29
N ALA A 32 5.55 -7.46 15.24
CA ALA A 32 6.63 -8.42 15.03
C ALA A 32 7.97 -8.01 15.69
N GLY A 33 8.00 -6.91 16.47
CA GLY A 33 9.20 -6.43 17.15
C GLY A 33 10.13 -5.57 16.31
N LEU A 34 9.68 -5.10 15.13
CA LEU A 34 10.45 -4.23 14.24
C LEU A 34 9.87 -2.81 14.23
N GLU A 35 10.70 -1.82 14.53
CA GLU A 35 10.38 -0.41 14.30
C GLU A 35 10.76 -0.01 12.87
N GLY A 36 9.82 0.59 12.14
CA GLY A 36 9.97 0.94 10.74
C GLY A 36 9.44 2.35 10.43
N GLY A 37 9.77 2.84 9.24
CA GLY A 37 9.34 4.14 8.74
C GLY A 37 8.77 4.03 7.32
N LEU A 38 7.99 5.03 6.93
CA LEU A 38 7.53 5.21 5.55
C LEU A 38 8.38 6.26 4.88
N LYS A 39 8.91 5.92 3.69
CA LYS A 39 9.50 6.89 2.77
C LYS A 39 8.56 7.05 1.58
N TRP A 40 7.99 8.23 1.45
CA TRP A 40 7.10 8.56 0.34
C TRP A 40 7.81 8.36 -1.01
N PRO A 41 7.13 7.86 -2.05
CA PRO A 41 5.70 7.51 -2.08
C PRO A 41 5.35 6.09 -1.61
N ASN A 42 6.31 5.15 -1.59
CA ASN A 42 5.96 3.73 -1.44
C ASN A 42 6.99 2.86 -0.70
N ASP A 43 8.06 3.41 -0.15
CA ASP A 43 9.13 2.61 0.45
C ASP A 43 8.88 2.36 1.95
N ILE A 44 9.10 1.13 2.39
CA ILE A 44 9.17 0.77 3.82
C ILE A 44 10.64 0.73 4.24
N LEU A 45 10.98 1.43 5.31
CA LEU A 45 12.33 1.46 5.85
C LEU A 45 12.39 0.77 7.22
N VAL A 46 13.48 0.05 7.50
CA VAL A 46 13.87 -0.43 8.83
C VAL A 46 15.33 -0.07 9.07
N ALA A 47 15.63 0.50 10.23
CA ALA A 47 16.97 0.99 10.57
C ALA A 47 17.60 1.89 9.47
N GLY A 48 16.79 2.75 8.86
CA GLY A 48 17.20 3.67 7.80
C GLY A 48 17.48 3.03 6.43
N ARG A 49 17.30 1.72 6.28
CA ARG A 49 17.49 1.00 5.01
C ARG A 49 16.15 0.55 4.45
N LYS A 50 16.07 0.42 3.13
CA LYS A 50 14.86 -0.09 2.46
C LYS A 50 14.67 -1.56 2.82
N LEU A 51 13.54 -1.84 3.47
CA LEU A 51 13.07 -3.20 3.72
C LEU A 51 12.29 -3.72 2.51
N GLY A 52 11.46 -2.86 1.92
CA GLY A 52 10.50 -3.26 0.90
C GLY A 52 9.71 -2.07 0.35
N GLY A 53 8.65 -2.35 -0.40
CA GLY A 53 7.79 -1.32 -0.98
C GLY A 53 6.35 -1.75 -1.25
N ILE A 54 5.50 -0.74 -1.41
CA ILE A 54 4.09 -0.87 -1.76
C ILE A 54 3.92 -0.49 -3.25
N LEU A 55 3.16 -1.27 -4.00
CA LEU A 55 2.78 -0.95 -5.37
C LEU A 55 1.26 -1.03 -5.49
N LEU A 56 0.65 0.00 -6.07
CA LEU A 56 -0.77 0.03 -6.36
C LEU A 56 -0.98 0.06 -7.87
N GLU A 57 -1.75 -0.90 -8.38
CA GLU A 57 -2.17 -0.93 -9.77
C GLU A 57 -3.69 -0.84 -9.84
N LEU A 58 -4.20 0.25 -10.41
CA LEU A 58 -5.62 0.42 -10.67
C LEU A 58 -6.00 -0.18 -12.03
N ARG A 59 -7.11 -0.90 -12.06
CA ARG A 59 -7.84 -1.33 -13.26
C ARG A 59 -9.28 -0.85 -13.08
N ALA A 60 -9.69 0.14 -13.86
CA ALA A 60 -11.04 0.69 -13.82
C ALA A 60 -11.59 0.82 -15.23
N GLU A 61 -12.88 0.53 -15.39
CA GLU A 61 -13.65 0.85 -16.59
C GLU A 61 -14.28 2.24 -16.44
N SER A 62 -14.52 2.94 -17.55
CA SER A 62 -14.95 4.36 -17.58
C SER A 62 -16.25 4.67 -16.81
N ALA A 63 -17.05 3.65 -16.44
CA ALA A 63 -18.25 3.78 -15.61
C ALA A 63 -18.51 2.51 -14.75
N GLY A 64 -17.47 1.71 -14.50
CA GLY A 64 -17.57 0.40 -13.87
C GLY A 64 -16.82 0.31 -12.53
N PRO A 65 -16.92 -0.85 -11.85
CA PRO A 65 -16.17 -1.10 -10.63
C PRO A 65 -14.66 -0.98 -10.87
N ALA A 66 -13.96 -0.49 -9.87
CA ALA A 66 -12.51 -0.32 -9.90
C ALA A 66 -11.83 -1.42 -9.10
N CYS A 67 -10.89 -2.14 -9.70
CA CYS A 67 -10.05 -3.09 -9.00
C CYS A 67 -8.68 -2.46 -8.74
N VAL A 68 -8.23 -2.48 -7.49
CA VAL A 68 -6.86 -2.12 -7.13
C VAL A 68 -6.11 -3.37 -6.72
N VAL A 69 -4.98 -3.64 -7.37
CA VAL A 69 -4.03 -4.66 -6.95
C VAL A 69 -2.98 -3.99 -6.07
N ILE A 70 -2.86 -4.47 -4.83
CA ILE A 70 -1.93 -4.01 -3.82
C ILE A 70 -0.79 -5.02 -3.75
N GLY A 71 0.39 -4.65 -4.22
CA GLY A 71 1.63 -5.38 -4.04
C GLY A 71 2.39 -4.89 -2.81
N VAL A 72 2.89 -5.82 -1.99
CA VAL A 72 3.86 -5.56 -0.92
C VAL A 72 5.03 -6.50 -1.11
N GLY A 73 6.21 -5.96 -1.35
CA GLY A 73 7.45 -6.71 -1.65
C GLY A 73 8.58 -6.34 -0.72
#